data_AF-A0A1J4TK27-F1
#
_entry.id   AF-A0A1J4TK27-F1
#
_cell.length_a   1.000
_cell.length_b   1.000
_cell.length_c   1.000
_cell.angle_alpha   90.00
_cell.angle_beta   90.00
_cell.angle_gamma   90.00
#
_symmetry.space_group_name_H-M   'P 1'
#
loop_
_entity.id
_entity.type
_entity.pdbx_description
1 polymer ?
#
loop_
_entity_poly.entity_id
_entity_poly.type
_entity_poly.pdbx_seq_one_letter_code
_entity_poly.pdbx_strand_id
1 'polypeptide(L)'
;MIDILNRADLYLLVKQFYIKLMNDALLKPFFADLNTDEKLEQHLQILVDFWDQQLFYNGTYHRNALLPHLNMHQKLPFKKEHFEQWLSFFGQTVDQNFVGEKANQAKIKAQSIATVIQIKISQL
;
A
#
# COMPACT_ATOMS: atom_id res chain seq x y z
N MET A 1 -16.25 -14.99 -2.98
CA MET A 1 -15.20 -14.18 -2.32
C MET A 1 -15.71 -13.80 -0.94
N ILE A 2 -14.81 -13.66 0.03
CA ILE A 2 -15.11 -13.26 1.41
C ILE A 2 -14.70 -11.79 1.62
N ASP A 3 -15.14 -11.18 2.72
CA ASP A 3 -14.61 -9.88 3.12
C ASP A 3 -13.21 -10.03 3.74
N ILE A 4 -12.54 -8.92 4.02
CA ILE A 4 -11.30 -8.91 4.80
C ILE A 4 -11.68 -9.07 6.27
N LEU A 5 -11.31 -10.17 6.92
CA LEU A 5 -11.75 -10.50 8.27
C LEU A 5 -10.63 -10.46 9.30
N ASN A 6 -9.39 -10.66 8.87
CA ASN A 6 -8.27 -10.83 9.78
C ASN A 6 -6.91 -10.48 9.13
N ARG A 7 -5.85 -10.61 9.93
CA ARG A 7 -4.48 -10.32 9.49
C ARG A 7 -3.95 -11.25 8.40
N ALA A 8 -4.42 -12.49 8.31
CA ALA A 8 -4.02 -13.38 7.21
C ALA A 8 -4.61 -12.91 5.87
N ASP A 9 -5.84 -12.39 5.88
CA ASP A 9 -6.46 -11.76 4.70
C ASP A 9 -5.71 -10.50 4.29
N LEU A 10 -5.30 -9.68 5.27
CA LEU A 10 -4.45 -8.51 5.02
C LEU A 10 -3.10 -8.89 4.41
N TYR A 11 -2.46 -9.95 4.92
CA TYR A 11 -1.21 -10.45 4.36
C TYR A 11 -1.39 -10.90 2.90
N LEU A 12 -2.47 -11.62 2.59
CA LEU A 12 -2.81 -12.00 1.22
C LEU A 12 -2.99 -10.76 0.33
N LEU A 13 -3.75 -9.77 0.79
CA LEU A 13 -3.98 -8.52 0.07
C LEU A 13 -2.65 -7.81 -0.26
N VAL A 14 -1.80 -7.56 0.75
CA VAL A 14 -0.54 -6.84 0.53
C VAL A 14 0.43 -7.65 -0.34
N LYS A 15 0.47 -8.97 -0.19
CA LYS A 15 1.33 -9.83 -0.99
C LYS A 15 0.94 -9.82 -2.47
N GLN A 16 -0.35 -10.01 -2.77
CA GLN A 16 -0.86 -9.97 -4.15
C GLN A 16 -0.67 -8.58 -4.78
N PHE A 17 -0.82 -7.53 -3.97
CA PHE A 17 -0.59 -6.17 -4.41
C PHE A 17 0.89 -5.93 -4.76
N TYR A 18 1.82 -6.38 -3.92
CA TYR A 18 3.25 -6.22 -4.16
C TYR A 18 3.74 -7.00 -5.37
N ILE A 19 3.15 -8.16 -5.68
CA ILE A 19 3.42 -8.85 -6.94
C ILE A 19 3.13 -7.93 -8.13
N LYS A 20 2.01 -7.21 -8.14
CA LYS A 20 1.70 -6.26 -9.23
C LYS A 20 2.71 -5.11 -9.29
N LEU A 21 3.03 -4.50 -8.14
CA LEU A 21 3.99 -3.39 -8.07
C LEU A 21 5.38 -3.77 -8.58
N MET A 22 5.87 -4.96 -8.22
CA MET A 22 7.22 -5.42 -8.58
C MET A 22 7.36 -5.84 -10.05
N ASN A 23 6.23 -6.10 -10.73
CA ASN A 23 6.18 -6.45 -12.14
C ASN A 23 5.83 -5.26 -13.04
N ASP A 24 5.56 -4.09 -12.48
CA ASP A 24 5.21 -2.89 -13.22
C ASP A 24 6.43 -1.98 -13.42
N ALA A 25 6.72 -1.62 -14.67
CA ALA A 25 7.91 -0.83 -15.00
C ALA A 25 7.89 0.59 -14.44
N LEU A 26 6.70 1.15 -14.19
CA LEU A 26 6.52 2.51 -13.66
C LEU A 26 6.75 2.54 -12.13
N LEU A 27 6.27 1.52 -11.42
CA LEU A 27 6.28 1.47 -9.96
C LEU A 27 7.47 0.71 -9.37
N LYS A 28 7.97 -0.33 -10.06
CA LYS A 28 9.11 -1.14 -9.59
C LYS A 28 10.32 -0.32 -9.13
N PRO A 29 10.74 0.78 -9.79
CA PRO A 29 11.90 1.56 -9.34
C PRO A 29 11.79 2.10 -7.90
N PHE A 30 10.58 2.38 -7.42
CA PHE A 30 10.34 2.88 -6.05
C PHE A 30 10.60 1.83 -4.97
N PHE A 31 10.69 0.56 -5.34
CA PHE A 31 10.85 -0.57 -4.43
C PHE A 31 12.16 -1.32 -4.63
N ALA A 32 13.13 -0.72 -5.30
CA ALA A 32 14.43 -1.33 -5.61
C ALA A 32 15.19 -1.83 -4.36
N ASP A 33 14.97 -1.21 -3.20
CA ASP A 33 15.58 -1.61 -1.93
C ASP A 33 15.03 -2.94 -1.36
N LEU A 34 13.88 -3.41 -1.85
CA LEU A 34 13.24 -4.68 -1.47
C LEU A 34 13.75 -5.82 -2.37
N ASN A 35 15.07 -5.91 -2.53
CA ASN A 35 15.75 -6.80 -3.46
C ASN A 35 16.03 -8.22 -2.94
N THR A 36 15.55 -8.56 -1.74
CA THR A 36 15.65 -9.90 -1.17
C THR A 36 14.31 -10.31 -0.58
N ASP A 37 14.04 -11.62 -0.57
CA ASP A 37 12.81 -12.18 0.01
C ASP A 37 12.63 -11.79 1.48
N GLU A 38 13.72 -11.73 2.24
CA GLU A 38 13.70 -11.31 3.65
C GLU A 38 13.25 -9.85 3.81
N LYS A 39 13.82 -8.93 3.03
CA LYS A 39 13.44 -7.51 3.09
C LYS A 39 12.01 -7.29 2.61
N LEU A 40 11.62 -8.00 1.55
CA LEU A 40 10.25 -7.96 1.05
C LEU A 40 9.29 -8.43 2.14
N GLU A 41 9.53 -9.58 2.75
CA GLU A 41 8.67 -10.14 3.79
C GLU A 41 8.56 -9.20 5.00
N GLN A 42 9.69 -8.65 5.49
CA GLN A 42 9.69 -7.65 6.56
C GLN A 42 8.83 -6.43 6.20
N HIS A 43 8.91 -5.97 4.95
CA HIS A 43 8.11 -4.86 4.47
C HIS A 43 6.61 -5.19 4.40
N LEU A 44 6.25 -6.38 3.93
CA LEU A 44 4.86 -6.84 3.88
C LEU A 44 4.25 -6.88 5.29
N GLN A 45 4.98 -7.37 6.30
CA GLN A 45 4.48 -7.41 7.68
C GLN A 45 4.21 -6.00 8.24
N ILE A 46 5.06 -5.01 7.93
CA ILE A 46 4.79 -3.60 8.29
C ILE A 46 3.48 -3.10 7.66
N LEU A 47 3.20 -3.51 6.42
CA LEU A 47 1.95 -3.13 5.75
C LEU A 47 0.74 -3.87 6.30
N VAL A 48 0.89 -5.12 6.76
CA VAL A 48 -0.17 -5.81 7.50
C VAL A 48 -0.52 -5.03 8.76
N ASP A 49 0.46 -4.62 9.56
CA ASP A 49 0.22 -3.79 10.74
C ASP A 49 -0.44 -2.46 10.41
N PHE A 50 0.03 -1.81 9.33
CA PHE A 50 -0.57 -0.57 8.85
C PHE A 50 -2.05 -0.75 8.50
N TRP A 51 -2.38 -1.74 7.68
CA TRP A 51 -3.76 -1.97 7.25
C TRP A 51 -4.66 -2.52 8.35
N ASP A 52 -4.11 -3.29 9.28
CA ASP A 52 -4.82 -3.76 10.48
C ASP A 52 -5.24 -2.55 11.34
N GLN A 53 -4.34 -1.57 11.52
CA GLN A 53 -4.67 -0.31 12.16
C GLN A 53 -5.70 0.51 11.38
N GLN A 54 -5.61 0.58 10.04
CA GLN A 54 -6.53 1.39 9.23
C GLN A 54 -7.95 0.83 9.15
N LEU A 55 -8.11 -0.49 9.20
CA LEU A 55 -9.39 -1.17 8.99
C LEU A 55 -10.02 -1.68 10.27
N PHE A 56 -9.23 -2.18 11.22
CA PHE A 56 -9.72 -2.81 12.44
C PHE A 56 -9.40 -2.01 13.71
N TYR A 57 -8.56 -0.98 13.62
CA TYR A 57 -8.17 -0.13 14.76
C TYR A 57 -7.45 -0.93 15.87
N ASN A 58 -6.79 -2.03 15.52
CA ASN A 58 -6.16 -2.98 16.44
C ASN A 58 -4.79 -2.56 17.00
N GLY A 59 -4.29 -1.38 16.64
CA GLY A 59 -3.40 -0.59 17.51
C GLY A 59 -1.89 -0.81 17.42
N THR A 60 -1.34 -1.58 16.47
CA THR A 60 0.11 -1.92 16.50
C THR A 60 1.00 -1.03 15.62
N TYR A 61 0.43 -0.24 14.70
CA TYR A 61 1.19 0.62 13.80
C TYR A 61 1.38 2.03 14.38
N HIS A 62 2.62 2.34 14.78
CA HIS A 62 2.99 3.64 15.38
C HIS A 62 3.98 4.46 14.55
N ARG A 63 4.21 4.08 13.29
CA ARG A 63 5.21 4.75 12.44
C ARG A 63 4.63 5.94 11.70
N ASN A 64 5.48 6.90 11.35
CA ASN A 64 5.11 7.97 10.43
C ASN A 64 5.11 7.44 8.99
N ALA A 65 3.92 7.08 8.48
CA ALA A 65 3.76 6.56 7.12
C ALA A 65 4.17 7.56 6.03
N LEU A 66 4.13 8.87 6.30
CA LEU A 66 4.45 9.90 5.31
C LEU A 66 5.96 10.03 5.08
N LEU A 67 6.77 9.91 6.14
CA LEU A 67 8.21 10.17 6.09
C LEU A 67 8.96 9.35 5.01
N PRO A 68 8.73 8.02 4.85
CA PRO A 68 9.35 7.25 3.77
C PRO A 68 9.02 7.79 2.37
N HIS A 69 7.80 8.29 2.16
CA HIS A 69 7.37 8.83 0.86
C HIS A 69 8.02 10.18 0.55
N LEU A 70 8.20 11.04 1.56
CA LEU A 70 8.93 12.31 1.38
C LEU A 70 10.41 12.05 1.03
N ASN A 71 11.06 11.14 1.75
CA ASN A 71 12.44 10.75 1.48
C ASN A 71 12.60 10.10 0.11
N MET A 72 11.64 9.28 -0.31
CA MET A 72 11.64 8.67 -1.63
C MET A 72 11.44 9.73 -2.72
N HIS A 73 10.54 10.70 -2.54
CA HIS A 73 10.31 11.78 -3.50
C HIS A 73 11.59 12.57 -3.81
N GLN A 74 12.42 12.82 -2.80
CA GLN A 74 13.71 13.51 -2.98
C GLN A 74 14.70 12.72 -3.85
N LYS A 75 14.63 11.39 -3.84
CA LYS A 75 15.51 10.51 -4.64
C LYS A 75 14.94 10.25 -6.03
N LEU A 76 13.65 9.99 -6.09
CA LEU A 76 12.90 9.67 -7.30
C LEU A 76 11.55 10.40 -7.22
N PRO A 77 11.39 11.53 -7.95
CA PRO A 77 10.18 12.33 -7.85
C PRO A 77 8.91 11.56 -8.25
N PHE A 78 7.96 11.53 -7.33
CA PHE A 78 6.61 11.06 -7.61
C PHE A 78 5.88 12.00 -8.57
N LYS A 79 5.13 11.40 -9.50
CA LYS A 79 4.21 12.05 -10.42
C LYS A 79 2.79 11.52 -10.18
N LYS A 80 1.79 12.24 -10.68
CA LYS A 80 0.37 11.85 -10.59
C LYS A 80 0.12 10.42 -11.10
N GLU A 81 0.74 10.06 -12.22
CA GLU A 81 0.64 8.73 -12.84
C GLU A 81 1.08 7.58 -11.90
N HIS A 82 2.04 7.82 -11.01
CA HIS A 82 2.48 6.80 -10.04
C HIS A 82 1.37 6.50 -9.02
N PHE A 83 0.70 7.54 -8.52
CA PHE A 83 -0.41 7.37 -7.57
C PHE A 83 -1.62 6.72 -8.24
N GLU A 84 -1.94 7.10 -9.47
CA GLU A 84 -3.04 6.52 -10.24
C GLU A 84 -2.81 5.02 -10.49
N GLN A 85 -1.59 4.63 -10.90
CA GLN A 85 -1.24 3.23 -11.12
C GLN A 85 -1.25 2.43 -9.81
N TRP A 86 -0.71 2.99 -8.73
CA TRP A 86 -0.71 2.35 -7.42
C TRP A 86 -2.15 2.10 -6.91
N LEU A 87 -3.03 3.09 -7.03
CA LEU A 87 -4.44 2.98 -6.64
C LEU A 87 -5.19 1.99 -7.53
N SER A 88 -4.93 1.99 -8.83
CA SER A 88 -5.50 1.02 -9.77
C SER A 88 -5.13 -0.41 -9.38
N PHE A 89 -3.85 -0.70 -9.14
CA PHE A 89 -3.44 -2.03 -8.71
C PHE A 89 -3.97 -2.41 -7.34
N PHE A 90 -4.03 -1.48 -6.39
CA PHE A 90 -4.59 -1.77 -5.08
C PHE A 90 -6.07 -2.14 -5.19
N GLY A 91 -6.86 -1.33 -5.91
CA GLY A 91 -8.29 -1.59 -6.17
C GLY A 91 -8.52 -2.93 -6.87
N GLN A 92 -7.78 -3.20 -7.94
CA GLN A 92 -7.83 -4.50 -8.63
C GLN A 92 -7.49 -5.66 -7.70
N THR A 93 -6.49 -5.51 -6.83
CA THR A 93 -6.10 -6.58 -5.90
C THR A 93 -7.19 -6.84 -4.89
N VAL A 94 -7.83 -5.79 -4.36
CA VAL A 94 -8.99 -5.93 -3.47
C VAL A 94 -10.11 -6.67 -4.20
N ASP A 95 -10.51 -6.20 -5.39
CA ASP A 95 -11.65 -6.77 -6.12
C ASP A 95 -11.42 -8.21 -6.62
N GLN A 96 -10.16 -8.60 -6.82
CA GLN A 96 -9.79 -9.97 -7.21
C GLN A 96 -9.83 -10.98 -6.06
N ASN A 97 -9.70 -10.51 -4.81
CA ASN A 97 -9.53 -11.41 -3.66
C ASN A 97 -10.67 -11.28 -2.64
N PHE A 98 -11.32 -10.12 -2.55
CA PHE A 98 -12.24 -9.78 -1.47
C PHE A 98 -13.50 -9.06 -1.96
N VAL A 99 -14.58 -9.21 -1.21
CA VAL A 99 -15.83 -8.46 -1.39
C VAL A 99 -16.48 -8.22 -0.03
N GLY A 100 -17.02 -7.04 0.20
CA GLY A 100 -17.70 -6.71 1.45
C GLY A 100 -17.39 -5.31 1.95
N GLU A 101 -17.76 -5.04 3.19
CA GLU A 101 -17.62 -3.74 3.83
C GLU A 101 -16.15 -3.37 4.01
N LYS A 102 -15.32 -4.29 4.53
CA LYS A 102 -13.90 -4.02 4.78
C LYS A 102 -13.11 -3.89 3.48
N ALA A 103 -13.44 -4.68 2.46
CA ALA A 103 -12.89 -4.51 1.10
C ALA A 103 -13.19 -3.12 0.54
N ASN A 104 -14.44 -2.64 0.65
CA ASN A 104 -14.80 -1.29 0.20
C ASN A 104 -14.12 -0.20 1.03
N GLN A 105 -14.05 -0.37 2.36
CA GLN A 105 -13.32 0.55 3.25
C GLN A 105 -11.83 0.62 2.89
N ALA A 106 -11.19 -0.51 2.55
CA ALA A 106 -9.79 -0.54 2.14
C ALA A 106 -9.54 0.34 0.91
N LYS A 107 -10.40 0.25 -0.12
CA LYS A 107 -10.30 1.09 -1.32
C LYS A 107 -10.49 2.58 -1.01
N ILE A 108 -11.46 2.94 -0.18
CA ILE A 108 -11.71 4.33 0.24
C ILE A 108 -10.53 4.89 1.05
N LYS A 109 -9.99 4.10 1.97
CA LYS A 109 -8.83 4.46 2.78
C LYS A 109 -7.59 4.64 1.91
N ALA A 110 -7.33 3.72 0.98
CA ALA A 110 -6.24 3.82 0.01
C ALA A 110 -6.29 5.14 -0.76
N GLN A 111 -7.46 5.51 -1.30
CA GLN A 111 -7.66 6.77 -2.00
C GLN A 111 -7.35 7.98 -1.10
N SER A 112 -7.88 8.00 0.12
CA SER A 112 -7.64 9.08 1.08
C SER A 112 -6.16 9.23 1.42
N ILE A 113 -5.47 8.12 1.70
CA ILE A 113 -4.04 8.08 2.04
C ILE A 113 -3.21 8.59 0.86
N ALA A 114 -3.44 8.08 -0.35
CA ALA A 114 -2.73 8.50 -1.55
C ALA A 114 -2.92 10.00 -1.82
N THR A 115 -4.15 10.51 -1.65
CA THR A 115 -4.47 11.93 -1.81
C THR A 115 -3.67 12.80 -0.84
N VAL A 116 -3.64 12.42 0.45
CA VAL A 116 -2.87 13.15 1.46
C VAL A 116 -1.38 13.15 1.14
N ILE A 117 -0.82 11.99 0.77
CA ILE A 117 0.61 11.87 0.43
C ILE A 117 0.93 12.74 -0.80
N GLN A 118 0.09 12.70 -1.84
CA GLN A 118 0.27 13.49 -3.05
C GLN A 118 0.26 15.00 -2.76
N ILE A 119 -0.69 15.48 -1.94
CA ILE A 119 -0.75 16.89 -1.52
C ILE A 119 0.54 17.27 -0.77
N LYS A 120 0.96 16.44 0.20
CA LYS A 120 2.15 16.73 1.01
C LYS A 120 3.43 16.75 0.18
N ILE A 121 3.55 15.86 -0.78
CA ILE A 121 4.66 15.84 -1.73
C ILE A 121 4.66 17.08 -2.63
N SER A 122 3.50 17.52 -3.12
CA SER A 122 3.40 18.71 -3.99
C SER A 122 3.75 20.04 -3.31
N GLN A 123 3.90 20.03 -1.98
CA GLN A 123 4.25 21.18 -1.15
C GLN A 123 5.74 21.21 -0.76
N LEU A 124 6.52 20.20 -1.13
CA LEU A 124 7.97 20.17 -0.98
C LEU A 124 8.65 20.98 -2.08
#